data_AF-A0A139DBQ6-F1
#
_entry.id   AF-A0A139DBQ6-F1
#
_cell.length_a   1.000
_cell.length_b   1.000
_cell.length_c   1.000
_cell.angle_alpha   90.00
_cell.angle_beta   90.00
_cell.angle_gamma   90.00
#
_symmetry.space_group_name_H-M   'P 1'
#
loop_
_entity.id
_entity.type
_entity.pdbx_description
1 polymer ?
#
loop_
_entity_poly.entity_id
_entity_poly.type
_entity_poly.pdbx_seq_one_letter_code
_entity_poly.pdbx_strand_id
1 'polypeptide(L)' 'MQVSTLLSIKTGACPEDCKYCPQSGHYNTDLEKEKLLEIEKVVGEARAAREKGASRFCMGAAWRSPS' A
#
# COMPACT_ATOMS: atom_id res chain seq x y z
N MET A 1 -0.64 22.50 9.72
CA MET A 1 -0.39 21.09 10.08
C MET A 1 -0.52 20.26 8.81
N GLN A 2 0.41 19.33 8.55
CA GLN A 2 0.37 18.45 7.37
C GLN A 2 -0.21 17.09 7.80
N VAL A 3 -1.40 16.74 7.32
CA VAL A 3 -2.02 15.42 7.52
C VAL A 3 -1.72 14.55 6.29
N SER A 4 -1.27 13.32 6.50
CA SER A 4 -0.95 12.38 5.43
C SER A 4 -1.78 11.11 5.55
N THR A 5 -2.25 10.58 4.43
CA THR A 5 -2.96 9.30 4.36
C THR A 5 -2.18 8.37 3.44
N LEU A 6 -2.03 7.11 3.83
CA LEU A 6 -1.32 6.10 3.05
C LEU A 6 -2.29 5.01 2.60
N LEU A 7 -2.15 4.58 1.35
CA LEU A 7 -2.82 3.42 0.78
C LEU A 7 -1.79 2.39 0.31
N SER A 8 -2.00 1.13 0.67
CA SER A 8 -1.26 0.01 0.07
C SER A 8 -1.84 -0.28 -1.30
N ILE A 9 -1.13 0.07 -2.37
CA ILE A 9 -1.60 -0.13 -3.74
C ILE A 9 -1.35 -1.54 -4.25
N LYS A 10 -0.49 -2.32 -3.58
CA LYS A 10 -0.24 -3.75 -3.82
C LYS A 10 0.21 -4.38 -2.51
N THR A 11 -0.54 -5.36 -2.01
CA THR A 11 -0.37 -5.92 -0.66
C THR A 11 0.12 -7.37 -0.70
N GLY A 12 1.12 -7.69 0.12
CA GLY A 12 1.60 -9.07 0.32
C GLY A 12 2.47 -9.59 -0.83
N ALA A 13 2.93 -10.85 -0.70
CA ALA A 13 3.81 -11.51 -1.68
C ALA A 13 5.04 -10.67 -2.09
N CYS A 14 5.66 -9.99 -1.11
CA CYS A 14 6.91 -9.26 -1.33
C CYS A 14 8.08 -10.27 -1.39
N PRO A 15 9.02 -10.15 -2.36
CA PRO A 15 10.16 -11.06 -2.46
C PRO A 15 11.22 -10.84 -1.36
N GLU A 16 11.20 -9.72 -0.65
CA GLU A 16 12.18 -9.40 0.38
C GLU A 16 11.95 -10.19 1.68
N ASP A 17 13.02 -10.60 2.36
CA ASP A 17 13.00 -11.39 3.60
C ASP A 17 13.14 -10.51 4.87
N CYS A 18 12.32 -9.46 4.95
CA CYS A 18 12.30 -8.61 6.15
C CYS A 18 11.59 -9.33 7.30
N LYS A 19 12.34 -9.70 8.36
CA LYS A 19 11.84 -10.48 9.52
C LYS A 19 10.65 -9.87 10.27
N TYR A 20 10.43 -8.56 10.11
CA TYR A 20 9.36 -7.82 10.78
C TYR A 20 8.16 -7.53 9.87
N CYS A 21 8.29 -7.69 8.55
CA CYS A 21 7.29 -7.22 7.60
C CYS A 21 6.24 -8.30 7.35
N PRO A 22 4.95 -8.05 7.65
CA PRO A 22 3.91 -9.05 7.45
C PRO A 22 3.62 -9.34 5.96
N GLN A 23 4.15 -8.51 5.05
CA GLN A 23 3.94 -8.63 3.61
C GLN A 23 5.00 -9.50 2.90
N SER A 24 6.04 -9.91 3.63
CA SER A 24 7.09 -10.78 3.09
C SER A 24 6.50 -12.13 2.70
N GLY A 25 6.79 -12.59 1.48
CA GLY A 25 6.35 -13.89 0.97
C GLY A 25 7.04 -15.09 1.63
N HIS A 26 8.04 -14.84 2.49
CA HIS A 26 8.80 -15.87 3.20
C HIS A 26 8.12 -16.33 4.50
N TYR A 27 7.10 -15.60 4.98
CA TYR A 27 6.39 -15.89 6.22
C TYR A 27 4.90 -16.08 5.97
N ASN A 28 4.28 -16.97 6.75
CA ASN A 28 2.83 -17.07 6.80
C ASN A 28 2.30 -16.17 7.92
N THR A 29 1.63 -15.08 7.55
CA THR A 29 1.12 -14.05 8.47
C THR A 29 -0.39 -13.87 8.38
N ASP A 30 -1.08 -14.78 7.67
CA ASP A 30 -2.50 -14.73 7.36
C ASP A 30 -2.97 -13.43 6.67
N LEU A 31 -2.01 -12.68 6.09
CA LEU A 31 -2.29 -11.45 5.34
C LEU A 31 -2.96 -11.78 4.01
N GLU A 32 -4.12 -11.19 3.75
CA GLU A 32 -4.78 -11.24 2.46
C GLU A 32 -3.94 -10.54 1.39
N LYS A 33 -3.69 -11.25 0.28
CA LYS A 33 -2.86 -10.77 -0.81
C LYS A 33 -3.74 -10.05 -1.82
N GLU A 34 -3.42 -8.79 -2.09
CA GLU A 34 -4.12 -7.99 -3.09
C GLU A 34 -3.15 -7.64 -4.22
N LYS A 35 -3.65 -7.80 -5.45
CA LYS A 35 -2.94 -7.36 -6.65
C LYS A 35 -2.84 -5.83 -6.68
N LEU A 36 -2.07 -5.32 -7.63
CA LEU A 36 -2.02 -3.87 -7.88
C LEU A 36 -3.43 -3.35 -8.14
N LEU A 37 -3.82 -2.30 -7.41
CA LEU A 37 -5.12 -1.66 -7.55
C LEU A 37 -5.21 -0.93 -8.89
N GLU A 38 -6.42 -0.91 -9.46
CA GLU A 38 -6.74 -0.09 -10.63
C GLU A 38 -6.53 1.40 -10.33
N ILE A 39 -6.09 2.15 -11.33
CA ILE A 39 -5.80 3.59 -11.21
C ILE A 39 -7.03 4.34 -10.70
N GLU A 40 -8.22 4.03 -11.22
CA GLU A 40 -9.46 4.68 -10.82
C GLU A 40 -9.76 4.50 -9.33
N LYS A 41 -9.50 3.30 -8.78
CA LYS A 41 -9.66 3.02 -7.35
C LYS A 41 -8.68 3.84 -6.52
N VAL A 42 -7.40 3.90 -6.92
CA VAL A 42 -6.37 4.70 -6.22
C VAL A 42 -6.73 6.19 -6.23
N VAL A 43 -7.19 6.71 -7.37
CA VAL A 43 -7.63 8.11 -7.50
C VAL A 43 -8.87 8.37 -6.65
N GLY A 44 -9.82 7.44 -6.59
CA GLY A 44 -10.99 7.52 -5.72
C GLY A 44 -10.62 7.66 -4.25
N GLU A 45 -9.74 6.78 -3.75
CA GLU A 45 -9.23 6.83 -2.38
C GLU A 45 -8.43 8.13 -2.10
N ALA A 46 -7.64 8.60 -3.06
CA ALA A 46 -6.90 9.85 -2.92
C ALA A 46 -7.83 11.07 -2.79
N ARG A 47 -8.93 11.10 -3.56
CA ARG A 47 -9.96 12.15 -3.44
C ARG A 47 -10.65 12.09 -2.08
N ALA A 48 -11.07 10.90 -1.65
CA ALA A 48 -11.69 10.71 -0.34
C ALA A 48 -10.74 11.10 0.81
N ALA A 49 -9.44 10.80 0.70
CA ALA A 49 -8.44 11.23 1.67
C ALA A 49 -8.31 12.77 1.72
N ARG A 50 -8.30 13.43 0.57
CA ARG A 50 -8.28 14.90 0.49
C ARG A 50 -9.52 15.52 1.13
N GLU A 51 -10.71 14.98 0.88
CA GLU A 51 -11.97 15.43 1.49
C GLU A 51 -11.96 15.25 3.02
N LYS A 52 -11.27 14.22 3.52
CA LYS A 52 -11.01 14.01 4.95
C LYS A 52 -9.91 14.91 5.53
N GLY A 53 -9.38 15.85 4.75
CA GLY A 53 -8.40 16.84 5.20
C GLY A 53 -6.93 16.42 5.02
N ALA A 54 -6.64 15.33 4.31
CA ALA A 54 -5.27 14.96 4.00
C ALA A 54 -4.63 15.96 3.01
N SER A 55 -3.47 16.46 3.38
CA SER A 55 -2.61 17.33 2.56
C SER A 55 -1.58 16.56 1.72
N ARG A 56 -1.36 15.27 2.04
CA ARG A 56 -0.48 14.35 1.31
C ARG A 56 -1.11 12.97 1.24
N PHE A 57 -1.03 12.36 0.06
CA PHE A 57 -1.42 10.97 -0.15
C PHE A 57 -0.18 10.14 -0.52
N CYS A 58 0.04 9.04 0.19
CA CYS A 58 1.18 8.16 0.03
C CYS A 58 0.73 6.81 -0.53
N MET A 59 1.52 6.24 -1.43
CA MET A 59 1.26 4.93 -2.02
C MET A 59 2.41 3.98 -1.63
N GLY A 60 2.07 2.82 -1.08
CA GLY A 60 3.02 1.75 -0.75
C GLY A 60 2.78 0.52 -1.60
N ALA A 61 3.84 -0.10 -2.12
CA ALA A 61 3.75 -1.34 -2.89
C ALA A 61 4.71 -2.39 -2.34
N ALA A 62 4.22 -3.63 -2.21
CA ALA A 62 5.02 -4.77 -1.76
C ALA A 62 5.93 -5.31 -2.88
N TRP A 63 6.92 -4.54 -3.30
CA TRP A 63 7.93 -4.89 -4.30
C TRP A 63 9.35 -4.60 -3.80
N ARG A 64 10.35 -5.20 -4.44
CA ARG A 64 11.76 -4.81 -4.26
C ARG A 64 12.10 -3.52 -5.01
N SER A 65 11.62 -3.42 -6.25
CA SER A 65 11.72 -2.26 -7.12
C SER A 65 10.49 -2.19 -8.03
N PRO A 66 10.08 -1.00 -8.52
CA PRO A 66 9.09 -0.91 -9.58
C PRO A 66 9.56 -1.73 -10.79
N SER A 67 8.66 -2.52 -11.36
CA SER A 67 8.86 -3.19 -12.64
C SER A 67 8.59 -2.25 -13.80
#